data_AF-A0A955ACG5-F1
#
_entry.id   AF-A0A955ACG5-F1
#
_cell.length_a   1.000
_cell.length_b   1.000
_cell.length_c   1.000
_cell.angle_alpha   90.00
_cell.angle_beta   90.00
_cell.angle_gamma   90.00
#
_symmetry.space_group_name_H-M   'P 1'
#
loop_
_entity.id
_entity.type
_entity.pdbx_description
1 polymer ?
#
loop_
_entity_poly.entity_id
_entity_poly.type
_entity_poly.pdbx_seq_one_letter_code
_entity_poly.pdbx_strand_id
1 'polypeptide(L)'
;ATRHEQIVENLLCRRTGHFHPTTLIRAAAFEAVGGYRTEYQWIEDHDLWLRLSSRGQLANLTDVVLRYRQHTGSVCWQRAAQQRQLMNQLLRQAHQQRGLDVPDSVLAHPAQSRSAAGPGKWARAAAKGGFPVSVHKHLRELFKSHAATRYKFRMFAESVARLMVSFPLRLLRESAALPSGNYDAWHTKWRQHQGRERAA
;
A
#
# COMPACT_ATOMS: atom_id res chain seq x y z
N ALA A 1 3.16 -11.43 14.32
CA ALA A 1 2.03 -10.92 13.51
C ALA A 1 1.48 -9.65 14.15
N THR A 2 1.00 -8.69 13.37
CA THR A 2 0.39 -7.45 13.91
C THR A 2 -0.95 -7.77 14.55
N ARG A 3 -1.15 -7.38 15.82
CA ARG A 3 -2.41 -7.61 16.55
C ARG A 3 -3.55 -6.75 16.01
N HIS A 4 -4.78 -7.18 16.22
CA HIS A 4 -5.98 -6.48 15.77
C HIS A 4 -6.05 -5.02 16.27
N GLU A 5 -5.76 -4.79 17.55
CA GLU A 5 -5.84 -3.46 18.16
C GLU A 5 -4.85 -2.49 17.50
N GLN A 6 -3.64 -2.98 17.19
CA GLN A 6 -2.62 -2.21 16.50
C GLN A 6 -3.03 -1.87 15.06
N ILE A 7 -3.75 -2.77 14.39
CA ILE A 7 -4.31 -2.52 13.05
C ILE A 7 -5.37 -1.43 13.14
N VAL A 8 -6.28 -1.49 14.11
CA VAL A 8 -7.32 -0.48 14.31
C VAL A 8 -6.70 0.88 14.62
N GLU A 9 -5.72 0.93 15.51
CA GLU A 9 -4.97 2.16 15.81
C GLU A 9 -4.32 2.73 14.55
N ASN A 10 -3.65 1.89 13.76
CA ASN A 10 -3.06 2.33 12.49
C ASN A 10 -4.12 2.91 11.53
N LEU A 11 -5.27 2.25 11.40
CA LEU A 11 -6.37 2.74 10.56
C LEU A 11 -6.90 4.10 11.05
N LEU A 12 -7.10 4.27 12.36
CA LEU A 12 -7.53 5.53 12.96
C LEU A 12 -6.47 6.64 12.78
N CYS A 13 -5.19 6.30 12.82
CA CYS A 13 -4.09 7.24 12.59
C CYS A 13 -3.70 7.42 11.11
N ARG A 14 -4.60 7.14 10.15
CA ARG A 14 -4.37 7.31 8.70
C ARG A 14 -3.20 6.48 8.12
N ARG A 15 -2.79 5.42 8.81
CA ARG A 15 -1.76 4.49 8.34
C ARG A 15 -2.40 3.31 7.63
N THR A 16 -1.61 2.64 6.79
CA THR A 16 -2.06 1.42 6.12
C THR A 16 -2.23 0.31 7.15
N GLY A 17 -3.49 -0.10 7.39
CA GLY A 17 -3.81 -1.25 8.23
C GLY A 17 -3.68 -2.59 7.51
N HIS A 18 -4.06 -2.63 6.22
CA HIS A 18 -3.99 -3.80 5.34
C HIS A 18 -3.67 -3.42 3.90
N PHE A 19 -3.05 -4.34 3.16
CA PHE A 19 -2.86 -4.21 1.72
C PHE A 19 -4.00 -4.92 0.97
N HIS A 20 -4.89 -4.13 0.37
CA HIS A 20 -6.09 -4.62 -0.30
C HIS A 20 -5.87 -5.79 -1.27
N PRO A 21 -4.83 -5.82 -2.15
CA PRO A 21 -4.64 -6.92 -3.10
C PRO A 21 -4.27 -8.27 -2.45
N THR A 22 -4.06 -8.30 -1.13
CA THR A 22 -3.59 -9.46 -0.39
C THR A 22 -4.57 -9.93 0.68
N THR A 23 -5.78 -9.35 0.71
CA THR A 23 -6.75 -9.63 1.75
C THR A 23 -7.73 -10.72 1.32
N LEU A 24 -8.01 -11.65 2.23
CA LEU A 24 -9.16 -12.54 2.17
C LEU A 24 -10.18 -12.10 3.22
N ILE A 25 -11.45 -12.05 2.84
CA ILE A 25 -12.55 -11.61 3.69
C ILE A 25 -13.62 -12.70 3.68
N ARG A 26 -14.16 -13.04 4.86
CA ARG A 26 -15.33 -13.92 4.94
C ARG A 26 -16.53 -13.25 4.26
N ALA A 27 -17.21 -13.95 3.37
CA ALA A 27 -18.36 -13.42 2.63
C ALA A 27 -19.43 -12.82 3.56
N ALA A 28 -19.85 -13.57 4.58
CA ALA A 28 -20.82 -13.10 5.57
C ALA A 28 -20.39 -11.81 6.31
N ALA A 29 -19.09 -11.62 6.55
CA ALA A 29 -18.59 -10.40 7.19
C ALA A 29 -18.61 -9.20 6.23
N PHE A 30 -18.28 -9.41 4.95
CA PHE A 30 -18.35 -8.38 3.91
C PHE A 30 -19.81 -7.93 3.66
N GLU A 31 -20.74 -8.88 3.60
CA GLU A 31 -22.18 -8.61 3.48
C GLU A 31 -22.74 -7.88 4.71
N ALA A 32 -22.36 -8.32 5.91
CA ALA A 32 -22.83 -7.71 7.16
C ALA A 32 -22.41 -6.24 7.34
N VAL A 33 -21.38 -5.77 6.63
CA VAL A 33 -20.98 -4.35 6.62
C VAL A 33 -21.50 -3.58 5.41
N GLY A 34 -22.20 -4.25 4.47
CA GLY A 34 -22.77 -3.64 3.27
C GLY A 34 -21.78 -3.42 2.11
N GLY A 35 -20.67 -4.16 2.09
CA GLY A 35 -19.69 -4.08 1.00
C GLY A 35 -18.94 -2.75 0.90
N TYR A 36 -18.61 -2.32 -0.33
CA TYR A 36 -17.94 -1.04 -0.60
C TYR A 36 -18.94 0.10 -0.74
N ARG A 37 -18.60 1.28 -0.20
CA ARG A 37 -19.43 2.49 -0.31
C ARG A 37 -18.89 3.43 -1.38
N THR A 38 -19.78 3.92 -2.25
CA THR A 38 -19.45 4.84 -3.33
C THR A 38 -19.02 6.22 -2.84
N GLU A 39 -19.50 6.65 -1.66
CA GLU A 39 -19.12 7.91 -1.01
C GLU A 39 -17.61 8.00 -0.70
N TYR A 40 -16.93 6.85 -0.59
CA TYR A 40 -15.51 6.74 -0.27
C TYR A 40 -14.65 6.27 -1.45
N GLN A 41 -15.07 6.61 -2.68
CA GLN A 41 -14.32 6.30 -3.89
C GLN A 41 -12.82 6.66 -3.75
N TRP A 42 -11.92 5.78 -4.18
CA TRP A 42 -10.46 5.86 -4.06
C TRP A 42 -9.85 5.56 -2.69
N ILE A 43 -10.66 5.41 -1.64
CA ILE A 43 -10.24 4.99 -0.29
C ILE A 43 -11.18 3.91 0.27
N GLU A 44 -11.85 3.17 -0.62
CA GLU A 44 -12.92 2.22 -0.29
C GLU A 44 -12.41 1.12 0.64
N ASP A 45 -11.14 0.76 0.50
CA ASP A 45 -10.46 -0.22 1.32
C ASP A 45 -10.35 0.24 2.78
N HIS A 46 -9.95 1.48 3.02
CA HIS A 46 -9.81 2.02 4.38
C HIS A 46 -11.15 2.11 5.11
N ASP A 47 -12.20 2.55 4.42
CA ASP A 47 -13.58 2.55 4.94
C ASP A 47 -14.02 1.12 5.29
N LEU A 48 -13.80 0.17 4.38
CA LEU A 48 -14.14 -1.22 4.60
C LEU A 48 -13.44 -1.81 5.83
N TRP A 49 -12.14 -1.55 6.02
CA TRP A 49 -11.40 -2.06 7.17
C TRP A 49 -11.90 -1.49 8.49
N LEU A 50 -12.23 -0.20 8.54
CA LEU A 50 -12.78 0.42 9.75
C LEU A 50 -14.13 -0.21 10.14
N ARG A 51 -15.01 -0.47 9.16
CA ARG A 51 -16.31 -1.13 9.41
C ARG A 51 -16.17 -2.60 9.80
N LEU A 52 -15.31 -3.35 9.11
CA LEU A 52 -15.04 -4.75 9.45
C LEU A 52 -14.42 -4.87 10.85
N SER A 53 -13.52 -3.96 11.23
CA SER A 53 -12.88 -3.96 12.54
C SER A 53 -13.85 -3.76 13.70
N SER A 54 -14.97 -3.08 13.47
CA SER A 54 -16.02 -2.89 14.49
C SER A 54 -16.87 -4.15 14.72
N ARG A 55 -16.79 -5.16 13.84
CA ARG A 55 -17.60 -6.38 13.91
C ARG A 55 -16.79 -7.65 14.14
N GLY A 56 -15.47 -7.58 13.97
CA GLY A 56 -14.61 -8.74 14.10
C GLY A 56 -13.13 -8.39 14.03
N GLN A 57 -12.30 -9.42 14.18
CA GLN A 57 -10.86 -9.26 14.22
C GLN A 57 -10.24 -9.18 12.83
N LEU A 58 -9.19 -8.36 12.75
CA LEU A 58 -8.35 -8.17 11.60
C LEU A 58 -6.95 -8.72 11.91
N ALA A 59 -6.30 -9.34 10.93
CA ALA A 59 -4.97 -9.92 11.10
C ALA A 59 -4.11 -9.73 9.84
N ASN A 60 -2.82 -9.46 10.03
CA ASN A 60 -1.83 -9.43 8.95
C ASN A 60 -0.93 -10.66 9.03
N LEU A 61 -0.73 -11.32 7.89
CA LEU A 61 0.31 -12.34 7.74
C LEU A 61 1.68 -11.66 7.72
N THR A 62 2.70 -12.35 8.25
CA THR A 62 4.09 -11.88 8.21
C THR A 62 4.74 -12.09 6.85
N ASP A 63 4.16 -12.98 6.04
CA ASP A 63 4.67 -13.32 4.72
C ASP A 63 4.51 -12.17 3.72
N VAL A 64 5.56 -11.94 2.94
CA VAL A 64 5.50 -11.00 1.82
C VAL A 64 4.90 -11.72 0.62
N VAL A 65 3.65 -11.38 0.28
CA VAL A 65 2.90 -12.04 -0.81
C VAL A 65 2.62 -11.12 -2.00
N LEU A 66 3.12 -9.88 -1.99
CA LEU A 66 2.84 -8.89 -3.03
C LEU A 66 4.10 -8.15 -3.50
N ARG A 67 4.27 -8.09 -4.82
CA ARG A 67 5.17 -7.13 -5.49
C ARG A 67 4.35 -6.02 -6.11
N TYR A 68 4.22 -4.89 -5.41
CA TYR A 68 3.43 -3.77 -5.88
C TYR A 68 4.21 -2.87 -6.86
N ARG A 69 3.59 -2.53 -7.99
CA ARG A 69 4.20 -1.65 -9.01
C ARG A 69 3.87 -0.19 -8.72
N GLN A 70 4.90 0.63 -8.50
CA GLN A 70 4.77 2.09 -8.42
C GLN A 70 4.82 2.72 -9.82
N HIS A 71 3.91 3.65 -10.11
CA HIS A 71 3.91 4.48 -11.33
C HIS A 71 3.04 5.73 -11.19
N THR A 72 3.31 6.72 -12.04
CA THR A 72 2.60 8.02 -12.08
C THR A 72 1.13 7.89 -12.46
N GLY A 73 0.76 6.88 -13.25
CA GLY A 73 -0.66 6.62 -13.59
C GLY A 73 -1.50 5.97 -12.48
N SER A 74 -0.94 5.67 -11.30
CA SER A 74 -1.72 5.05 -10.21
C SER A 74 -2.77 6.01 -9.66
N VAL A 75 -3.94 5.49 -9.27
CA VAL A 75 -5.02 6.29 -8.64
C VAL A 75 -4.49 7.00 -7.40
N CYS A 76 -3.74 6.29 -6.56
CA CYS A 76 -3.12 6.86 -5.36
C CYS A 76 -2.22 8.06 -5.65
N TRP A 77 -1.65 8.13 -6.87
CA TRP A 77 -0.87 9.27 -7.32
C TRP A 77 -1.77 10.38 -7.88
N GLN A 78 -2.65 10.05 -8.81
CA GLN A 78 -3.47 10.98 -9.58
C GLN A 78 -4.57 11.68 -8.75
N ARG A 79 -5.15 10.96 -7.78
CA ARG A 79 -6.31 11.41 -6.98
C ARG A 79 -5.94 11.75 -5.54
N ALA A 80 -4.68 12.06 -5.28
CA ALA A 80 -4.16 12.25 -3.92
C ALA A 80 -4.87 13.36 -3.12
N ALA A 81 -5.33 14.42 -3.79
CA ALA A 81 -6.08 15.50 -3.15
C ALA A 81 -7.49 15.04 -2.74
N GLN A 82 -8.21 14.38 -3.66
CA GLN A 82 -9.53 13.81 -3.39
C GLN A 82 -9.47 12.77 -2.28
N GLN A 83 -8.52 11.82 -2.36
CA GLN A 83 -8.29 10.82 -1.32
C GLN A 83 -8.02 11.45 0.05
N ARG A 84 -7.33 12.61 0.09
CA ARG A 84 -7.05 13.30 1.34
C ARG A 84 -8.32 13.85 1.99
N GLN A 85 -9.18 14.48 1.19
CA GLN A 85 -10.45 15.04 1.64
C GLN A 85 -11.37 13.93 2.16
N LEU A 86 -11.56 12.88 1.36
CA LEU A 86 -12.37 11.72 1.74
C LEU A 86 -11.83 11.03 2.99
N MET A 87 -10.51 10.89 3.12
CA MET A 87 -9.90 10.27 4.30
C MET A 87 -10.10 11.13 5.55
N ASN A 88 -10.05 12.46 5.44
CA ASN A 88 -10.35 13.33 6.59
C ASN A 88 -11.81 13.17 7.04
N GLN A 89 -12.75 13.06 6.09
CA GLN A 89 -14.17 12.81 6.39
C GLN A 89 -14.36 11.45 7.07
N LEU A 90 -13.79 10.39 6.47
CA LEU A 90 -13.86 9.03 6.98
C LEU A 90 -13.29 8.92 8.41
N LEU A 91 -12.14 9.53 8.66
CA LEU A 91 -11.51 9.47 9.98
C LEU A 91 -12.32 10.23 11.04
N ARG A 92 -12.90 11.39 10.71
CA ARG A 92 -13.81 12.08 11.64
C ARG A 92 -15.00 11.20 12.01
N GLN A 93 -15.64 10.59 11.01
CA GLN A 93 -16.75 9.66 11.25
C GLN A 93 -16.32 8.47 12.11
N ALA A 94 -15.16 7.88 11.83
CA ALA A 94 -14.68 6.69 12.53
C ALA A 94 -14.33 6.95 14.00
N HIS A 95 -13.79 8.13 14.33
CA HIS A 95 -13.51 8.55 15.70
C HIS A 95 -14.82 8.90 16.44
N GLN A 96 -15.71 9.66 15.80
CA GLN A 96 -17.01 10.02 16.37
C GLN A 96 -17.83 8.78 16.75
N GLN A 97 -17.89 7.77 15.88
CA GLN A 97 -18.57 6.50 16.15
C GLN A 97 -17.99 5.73 17.34
N ARG A 98 -16.74 6.02 17.72
CA ARG A 98 -16.04 5.39 18.84
C ARG A 98 -16.00 6.28 20.09
N GLY A 99 -16.63 7.46 20.05
CA GLY A 99 -16.57 8.43 21.15
C GLY A 99 -15.15 8.96 21.42
N LEU A 100 -14.30 9.00 20.38
CA LEU A 100 -12.92 9.47 20.47
C LEU A 100 -12.81 10.87 19.86
N ASP A 101 -11.93 11.68 20.45
CA ASP A 101 -11.49 12.92 19.83
C ASP A 101 -10.61 12.63 18.61
N VAL A 102 -10.66 13.51 17.62
CA VAL A 102 -9.82 13.41 16.42
C VAL A 102 -8.60 14.31 16.61
N PRO A 103 -7.38 13.76 16.78
CA PRO A 103 -6.19 14.59 16.89
C PRO A 103 -5.92 15.33 15.58
N ASP A 104 -5.53 16.61 15.65
CA ASP A 104 -5.18 17.39 14.45
C ASP A 104 -4.08 16.73 13.62
N SER A 105 -3.15 16.01 14.26
CA SER A 105 -2.08 15.26 13.60
C SER A 105 -2.57 14.16 12.65
N VAL A 106 -3.80 13.67 12.82
CA VAL A 106 -4.41 12.64 11.98
C VAL A 106 -5.00 13.26 10.70
N LEU A 107 -5.51 14.49 10.82
CA LEU A 107 -6.12 15.21 9.72
C LEU A 107 -5.03 15.88 8.87
N ALA A 108 -5.04 15.59 7.58
CA ALA A 108 -4.08 16.22 6.68
C ALA A 108 -4.67 17.56 6.24
N HIS A 109 -3.93 18.64 6.50
CA HIS A 109 -4.33 19.96 6.06
C HIS A 109 -4.46 20.03 4.52
N PRO A 110 -5.46 20.77 4.02
CA PRO A 110 -5.61 21.02 2.60
C PRO A 110 -4.58 22.05 2.15
N ALA A 111 -3.34 21.63 1.86
CA ALA A 111 -2.42 22.41 1.03
C ALA A 111 -1.31 21.57 0.40
N GLN A 112 -0.91 22.04 -0.79
CA GLN A 112 0.10 21.60 -1.76
C GLN A 112 -0.27 20.45 -2.70
N SER A 113 -0.19 20.79 -4.00
CA SER A 113 0.00 19.81 -5.08
C SER A 113 1.13 18.87 -4.66
N ARG A 114 0.92 17.56 -4.84
CA ARG A 114 1.99 16.61 -4.51
C ARG A 114 3.23 17.06 -5.26
N SER A 115 4.31 17.27 -4.50
CA SER A 115 5.64 17.50 -5.07
C SER A 115 5.86 16.49 -6.19
N ALA A 116 6.38 16.96 -7.33
CA ALA A 116 6.87 16.10 -8.42
C ALA A 116 7.99 15.13 -7.97
N ALA A 117 8.27 15.06 -6.67
CA ALA A 117 9.12 14.10 -6.00
C ALA A 117 8.71 12.64 -6.09
N GLY A 118 7.52 12.25 -6.56
CA GLY A 118 7.13 10.82 -6.65
C GLY A 118 8.13 10.00 -7.46
N PRO A 119 8.31 10.31 -8.76
CA PRO A 119 9.33 9.67 -9.58
C PRO A 119 10.73 9.75 -8.98
N GLY A 120 11.14 10.89 -8.41
CA GLY A 120 12.44 10.99 -7.74
C GLY A 120 12.59 10.05 -6.53
N LYS A 121 11.57 9.97 -5.67
CA LYS A 121 11.55 9.08 -4.50
C LYS A 121 11.58 7.62 -4.93
N TRP A 122 10.84 7.26 -5.98
CA TRP A 122 10.84 5.91 -6.53
C TRP A 122 12.17 5.55 -7.20
N ALA A 123 12.81 6.50 -7.90
CA ALA A 123 14.16 6.34 -8.44
C ALA A 123 15.17 6.08 -7.31
N ARG A 124 15.12 6.89 -6.24
CA ARG A 124 15.99 6.70 -5.06
C ARG A 124 15.74 5.36 -4.38
N ALA A 125 14.48 4.93 -4.23
CA ALA A 125 14.13 3.65 -3.64
C ALA A 125 14.63 2.47 -4.51
N ALA A 126 14.41 2.55 -5.82
CA ALA A 126 14.93 1.58 -6.79
C ALA A 126 16.47 1.53 -6.77
N ALA A 127 17.13 2.68 -6.66
CA ALA A 127 18.57 2.79 -6.54
C ALA A 127 19.06 2.14 -5.24
N LYS A 128 18.41 2.39 -4.10
CA LYS A 128 18.75 1.72 -2.83
C LYS A 128 18.65 0.18 -2.95
N GLY A 129 17.69 -0.31 -3.73
CA GLY A 129 17.52 -1.74 -3.99
C GLY A 129 18.36 -2.30 -5.14
N GLY A 130 19.19 -1.50 -5.82
CA GLY A 130 20.02 -1.98 -6.93
C GLY A 130 19.23 -2.33 -8.19
N PHE A 131 18.15 -1.61 -8.52
CA PHE A 131 17.30 -1.87 -9.70
C PHE A 131 17.55 -0.84 -10.83
N PRO A 132 18.56 -1.01 -11.71
CA PRO A 132 18.94 0.00 -12.69
C PRO A 132 17.82 0.37 -13.68
N VAL A 133 17.06 -0.63 -14.17
CA VAL A 133 15.94 -0.40 -15.10
C VAL A 133 14.85 0.46 -14.45
N SER A 134 14.53 0.18 -13.16
CA SER A 134 13.56 0.96 -12.40
C SER A 134 14.06 2.37 -12.09
N VAL A 135 15.35 2.54 -11.80
CA VAL A 135 15.98 3.85 -11.62
C VAL A 135 15.83 4.68 -12.90
N HIS A 136 16.24 4.14 -14.05
CA HIS A 136 16.13 4.83 -15.34
C HIS A 136 14.67 5.21 -15.64
N LYS A 137 13.73 4.25 -15.51
CA LYS A 137 12.30 4.48 -15.71
C LYS A 137 11.80 5.66 -14.88
N HIS A 138 12.08 5.68 -13.59
CA HIS A 138 11.56 6.70 -12.70
C HIS A 138 12.29 8.05 -12.84
N LEU A 139 13.57 8.06 -13.20
CA LEU A 139 14.27 9.29 -13.57
C LEU A 139 13.68 9.87 -14.85
N ARG A 140 13.42 9.05 -15.88
CA ARG A 140 12.78 9.52 -17.12
C ARG A 140 11.44 10.20 -16.85
N GLU A 141 10.61 9.59 -16.00
CA GLU A 141 9.35 10.21 -15.56
C GLU A 141 9.55 11.48 -14.72
N LEU A 142 10.62 11.55 -13.91
CA LEU A 142 10.99 12.77 -13.19
C LEU A 142 11.36 13.91 -14.14
N PHE A 143 12.16 13.63 -15.17
CA PHE A 143 12.61 14.65 -16.13
C PHE A 143 11.45 15.20 -16.97
N LYS A 144 10.44 14.38 -17.29
CA LYS A 144 9.18 14.80 -17.93
C LYS A 144 8.26 15.64 -17.05
N SER A 145 8.46 15.62 -15.72
CA SER A 145 7.58 16.32 -14.78
C SER A 145 7.91 17.82 -14.69
N HIS A 146 6.98 18.59 -14.10
CA HIS A 146 7.14 20.02 -13.80
C HIS A 146 8.00 20.28 -12.55
N ALA A 147 8.80 19.32 -12.09
CA ALA A 147 9.72 19.50 -10.97
C ALA A 147 10.77 20.59 -11.27
N ALA A 148 11.21 21.30 -10.23
CA ALA A 148 12.32 22.23 -10.36
C ALA A 148 13.60 21.55 -10.86
N THR A 149 14.33 22.20 -11.76
CA THR A 149 15.56 21.69 -12.38
C THR A 149 16.59 21.24 -11.34
N ARG A 150 16.85 22.06 -10.31
CA ARG A 150 17.74 21.70 -9.17
C ARG A 150 17.35 20.39 -8.49
N TYR A 151 16.04 20.13 -8.37
CA TYR A 151 15.54 18.91 -7.75
C TYR A 151 15.77 17.70 -8.67
N LYS A 152 15.51 17.84 -9.98
CA LYS A 152 15.77 16.79 -10.98
C LYS A 152 17.23 16.33 -10.93
N PHE A 153 18.17 17.27 -10.99
CA PHE A 153 19.61 16.97 -10.95
C PHE A 153 20.06 16.39 -9.62
N ARG A 154 19.57 16.92 -8.48
CA ARG A 154 19.87 16.33 -7.16
C ARG A 154 19.41 14.87 -7.08
N MET A 155 18.18 14.58 -7.52
CA MET A 155 17.64 13.22 -7.48
C MET A 155 18.35 12.28 -8.45
N PHE A 156 18.78 12.78 -9.62
CA PHE A 156 19.61 12.05 -10.56
C PHE A 156 20.94 11.65 -9.91
N ALA A 157 21.71 12.63 -9.42
CA ALA A 157 23.01 12.40 -8.80
C ALA A 157 22.92 11.45 -7.60
N GLU A 158 21.93 11.67 -6.71
CA GLU A 158 21.72 10.79 -5.56
C GLU A 158 21.36 9.34 -5.98
N SER A 159 20.51 9.18 -7.00
CA SER A 159 20.09 7.84 -7.46
C SER A 159 21.25 7.10 -8.12
N VAL A 160 22.06 7.79 -8.93
CA VAL A 160 23.26 7.20 -9.56
C VAL A 160 24.27 6.78 -8.51
N ALA A 161 24.63 7.69 -7.58
CA ALA A 161 25.59 7.39 -6.52
C ALA A 161 25.16 6.17 -5.67
N ARG A 162 23.87 6.09 -5.30
CA ARG A 162 23.33 4.94 -4.57
C ARG A 162 23.37 3.65 -5.39
N LEU A 163 23.05 3.73 -6.69
CA LEU A 163 23.04 2.57 -7.57
C LEU A 163 24.45 2.00 -7.77
N MET A 164 25.48 2.84 -7.84
CA MET A 164 26.88 2.41 -7.94
C MET A 164 27.31 1.54 -6.76
N VAL A 165 26.77 1.81 -5.56
CA VAL A 165 27.05 1.02 -4.35
C VAL A 165 26.15 -0.23 -4.28
N SER A 166 24.85 -0.08 -4.53
CA SER A 166 23.88 -1.14 -4.27
C SER A 166 23.81 -2.20 -5.38
N PHE A 167 24.12 -1.84 -6.62
CA PHE A 167 24.01 -2.77 -7.75
C PHE A 167 25.02 -3.91 -7.67
N PRO A 168 26.33 -3.68 -7.40
CA PRO A 168 27.28 -4.77 -7.20
C PRO A 168 26.90 -5.65 -6.00
N LEU A 169 26.53 -5.03 -4.87
CA LEU A 169 26.09 -5.75 -3.67
C LEU A 169 24.86 -6.62 -3.92
N ARG A 170 23.96 -6.19 -4.80
CA ARG A 170 22.80 -6.98 -5.19
C ARG A 170 23.17 -8.18 -6.03
N LEU A 171 24.12 -8.06 -6.97
CA LEU A 171 24.58 -9.21 -7.76
C LEU A 171 25.22 -10.29 -6.88
N LEU A 172 25.87 -9.88 -5.80
CA LEU A 172 26.45 -10.77 -4.79
C LEU A 172 25.41 -11.36 -3.83
N ARG A 173 24.22 -10.78 -3.75
CA ARG A 173 23.15 -11.25 -2.87
C ARG A 173 22.28 -12.22 -3.67
N GLU A 174 22.18 -13.47 -3.22
CA GLU A 174 21.10 -14.34 -3.69
C GLU A 174 19.80 -13.57 -3.55
N SER A 175 19.11 -13.37 -4.67
CA SER A 175 17.80 -12.74 -4.63
C SER A 175 16.97 -13.64 -3.77
N ALA A 176 16.55 -13.17 -2.58
CA ALA A 176 15.51 -13.83 -1.83
C ALA A 176 14.32 -13.93 -2.79
N ALA A 177 14.20 -15.08 -3.44
CA ALA A 177 13.00 -15.43 -4.15
C ALA A 177 11.91 -15.18 -3.11
N LEU A 178 10.85 -14.45 -3.47
CA LEU A 178 9.63 -14.68 -2.73
C LEU A 178 9.47 -16.20 -2.77
N PRO A 179 9.29 -16.88 -1.64
CA PRO A 179 9.11 -18.32 -1.66
C PRO A 179 8.07 -18.53 -2.74
N SER A 180 8.49 -19.15 -3.85
CA SER A 180 7.55 -19.57 -4.87
C SER A 180 6.82 -20.68 -4.14
N GLY A 181 5.80 -20.28 -3.36
CA GLY A 181 4.86 -21.20 -2.78
C GLY A 181 4.48 -22.05 -3.95
N ASN A 182 4.87 -23.32 -3.91
CA ASN A 182 4.68 -24.25 -5.01
C ASN A 182 3.18 -24.19 -5.32
N TYR A 183 2.83 -23.43 -6.35
CA TYR A 183 1.45 -23.02 -6.61
C TYR A 183 0.62 -24.27 -6.88
N ASP A 184 1.27 -25.27 -7.49
CA ASP A 184 0.75 -26.61 -7.70
C ASP A 184 0.52 -27.37 -6.39
N ALA A 185 1.44 -27.29 -5.42
CA ALA A 185 1.25 -27.89 -4.10
C ALA A 185 0.09 -27.23 -3.34
N TRP A 186 -0.08 -25.91 -3.44
CA TRP A 186 -1.22 -25.20 -2.87
C TRP A 186 -2.55 -25.60 -3.53
N HIS A 187 -2.61 -25.63 -4.87
CA HIS A 187 -3.79 -26.09 -5.62
C HIS A 187 -4.13 -27.55 -5.36
N THR A 188 -3.13 -28.40 -5.14
CA THR A 188 -3.32 -29.82 -4.81
C THR A 188 -3.94 -29.98 -3.42
N LYS A 189 -3.39 -29.27 -2.42
CA LYS A 189 -3.97 -29.24 -1.06
C LYS A 189 -5.40 -28.68 -1.05
N TRP A 190 -5.64 -27.61 -1.79
CA TRP A 190 -6.96 -26.97 -1.86
C TRP A 190 -8.01 -27.90 -2.51
N ARG A 191 -7.66 -28.60 -3.59
CA ARG A 191 -8.53 -29.60 -4.22
C ARG A 191 -8.84 -30.78 -3.30
N GLN A 192 -7.85 -31.26 -2.54
CA GLN A 192 -8.05 -32.32 -1.53
C GLN A 192 -9.00 -31.87 -0.40
N HIS A 193 -8.95 -30.61 0.01
CA HIS A 193 -9.86 -30.07 1.03
C HIS A 193 -11.30 -29.95 0.52
N GLN A 194 -11.49 -29.43 -0.70
CA GLN A 194 -12.80 -29.32 -1.35
C GLN A 194 -13.44 -30.69 -1.63
N GLY A 195 -12.63 -31.71 -1.92
CA GLY A 195 -13.11 -33.09 -2.09
C GLY A 195 -13.63 -33.72 -0.80
N ARG A 196 -13.08 -33.33 0.36
CA ARG A 196 -13.54 -33.81 1.68
C ARG A 196 -14.83 -33.14 2.15
N GLU A 197 -15.02 -31.86 1.83
CA GLU A 197 -16.25 -31.11 2.15
C GLU A 197 -17.44 -31.48 1.26
N ARG A 198 -17.21 -32.10 0.09
CA ARG A 198 -18.29 -32.60 -0.79
C ARG A 198 -18.66 -34.07 -0.54
N ALA A 199 -17.87 -34.79 0.25
CA ALA A 199 -18.09 -36.19 0.60
C ALA A 199 -18.63 -36.39 2.03
N ALA A 200 -18.85 -35.29 2.77
CA ALA A 200 -19.50 -35.22 4.08
C ALA A 200 -20.83 -34.48 3.93
#